data_AF-A0A3P6A8T6-F1
#
_entry.id   AF-A0A3P6A8T6-F1
#
_cell.length_a   1.000
_cell.length_b   1.000
_cell.length_c   1.000
_cell.angle_alpha   90.00
_cell.angle_beta   90.00
_cell.angle_gamma   90.00
#
_symmetry.space_group_name_H-M   'P 1'
#
loop_
_entity.id
_entity.type
_entity.pdbx_description
1 polymer ?
#
loop_
_entity_poly.entity_id
_entity_poly.type
_entity_poly.pdbx_seq_one_letter_code
_entity_poly.pdbx_strand_id
1 'polypeptide(L)'
;MQWNGVRRAHSLWCCKTLTNNTHLHHAYVPVTTMSSLEEPLAFDKLPSMNTIDRIQRFSSGGACRPRDDDVGMGHRWIQGRDCTTSNCCNDDDDKSFGKESFPWKRHTRKVSEGEILLRSISFSGRNSSSSTVSGTVSKSFQEHKFHTFSNDNGISHSSNKLVRGVPKFVKVVEVGPRDGLQNEKIIVPTSVKVELIQRLVSAGLPVVEATSFVSPKWVPQLADAKDVMDGVNALDGARLPVLTPNLKGFEAAVSAGAKEVAIFASASESFSLSNINCTIEESLLRYRAVVTAAKEHSIPVRGYVSCVVGCPVEGAVPPSKVAHVVKELYDMGCFEISLGDTIGIGTPGTVVPMLEAVMAVVPAEKLAVHFHDTYGQALANILVSLQMGINIVDSSVAGLGGCPYAKGASGNVASEDVVYMLNGLGVQTNVDLGKLIAAGDFISKHLGRPNGSKAAVALNRRVTADASKI
;
A
#
# COMPACT_ATOMS: atom_id res chain seq x y z
N MET A 1 22.99 -30.45 59.39
CA MET A 1 22.87 -29.43 60.45
C MET A 1 21.84 -28.41 59.95
N GLN A 2 20.56 -28.50 60.33
CA GLN A 2 19.98 -28.09 61.62
C GLN A 2 20.32 -26.62 61.95
N TRP A 3 19.41 -25.68 62.22
CA TRP A 3 18.06 -25.78 62.79
C TRP A 3 17.29 -24.44 62.65
N ASN A 4 15.95 -24.53 62.48
CA ASN A 4 14.84 -23.88 63.19
C ASN A 4 14.88 -22.37 63.51
N GLY A 5 13.83 -21.55 63.38
CA GLY A 5 12.36 -21.71 63.47
C GLY A 5 11.82 -20.40 64.11
N VAL A 6 10.54 -20.02 64.24
CA VAL A 6 9.19 -20.56 63.98
C VAL A 6 8.20 -19.53 64.60
N ARG A 7 6.91 -19.59 64.17
CA ARG A 7 5.62 -19.09 64.77
C ARG A 7 5.18 -17.64 64.42
N ARG A 8 4.02 -17.36 63.76
CA ARG A 8 2.56 -17.75 63.83
C ARG A 8 1.72 -16.92 64.81
N ALA A 9 0.63 -16.29 64.31
CA ALA A 9 -0.77 -16.30 64.79
C ALA A 9 -1.63 -15.41 63.83
N HIS A 10 -2.74 -15.82 63.18
CA HIS A 10 -4.08 -16.32 63.56
C HIS A 10 -5.09 -15.28 64.11
N SER A 11 -6.15 -15.01 63.32
CA SER A 11 -7.59 -14.77 63.71
C SER A 11 -8.30 -14.15 62.48
N LEU A 12 -9.26 -14.75 61.74
CA LEU A 12 -10.55 -15.40 62.02
C LEU A 12 -11.54 -14.52 62.81
N TRP A 13 -12.53 -13.93 62.11
CA TRP A 13 -13.90 -13.78 62.62
C TRP A 13 -14.94 -13.79 61.48
N CYS A 14 -16.14 -14.23 61.84
CA CYS A 14 -17.14 -14.90 61.04
C CYS A 14 -18.53 -14.29 61.31
N CYS A 15 -19.47 -14.44 60.34
CA CYS A 15 -20.94 -14.39 60.52
C CYS A 15 -21.56 -13.02 60.90
N LYS A 16 -22.75 -12.59 60.46
CA LYS A 16 -24.00 -13.31 60.17
C LYS A 16 -25.03 -12.39 59.47
N THR A 17 -25.95 -13.05 58.77
CA THR A 17 -27.24 -12.64 58.16
C THR A 17 -28.28 -12.06 59.14
N LEU A 18 -29.27 -11.30 58.61
CA LEU A 18 -30.72 -11.19 58.97
C LEU A 18 -31.34 -10.01 58.16
N THR A 19 -32.10 -10.23 57.07
CA THR A 19 -33.57 -10.33 56.93
C THR A 19 -34.42 -9.12 57.40
N ASN A 20 -35.04 -8.41 56.44
CA ASN A 20 -36.48 -8.07 56.31
C ASN A 20 -36.62 -6.77 55.47
N ASN A 21 -37.14 -6.76 54.24
CA ASN A 21 -38.50 -7.02 53.70
C ASN A 21 -39.43 -5.77 53.75
N THR A 22 -40.14 -5.54 52.63
CA THR A 22 -41.26 -4.59 52.34
C THR A 22 -40.89 -3.12 51.98
N HIS A 23 -41.45 -2.43 50.97
CA HIS A 23 -42.45 -2.71 49.92
C HIS A 23 -42.37 -1.65 48.79
N LEU A 24 -42.57 -2.11 47.54
CA LEU A 24 -43.29 -1.53 46.38
C LEU A 24 -43.16 -0.04 46.00
N HIS A 25 -42.72 0.22 44.75
CA HIS A 25 -43.64 0.59 43.66
C HIS A 25 -43.00 0.37 42.27
N HIS A 26 -43.75 -0.33 41.41
CA HIS A 26 -43.46 -0.67 40.02
C HIS A 26 -43.51 0.56 39.08
N ALA A 27 -42.58 0.62 38.13
CA ALA A 27 -42.83 1.15 36.79
C ALA A 27 -42.25 0.14 35.77
N TYR A 28 -43.12 -0.34 34.89
CA TYR A 28 -42.90 -1.40 33.90
C TYR A 28 -42.53 -0.75 32.56
N VAL A 29 -41.43 -1.15 31.93
CA VAL A 29 -41.15 -0.91 30.50
C VAL A 29 -40.58 -2.23 29.94
N PRO A 30 -41.10 -2.77 28.83
CA PRO A 30 -40.94 -4.19 28.49
C PRO A 30 -39.58 -4.48 27.83
N VAL A 31 -38.95 -5.56 28.31
CA VAL A 31 -37.81 -6.22 27.66
C VAL A 31 -38.38 -7.18 26.61
N THR A 32 -38.20 -6.85 25.33
CA THR A 32 -38.36 -7.81 24.24
C THR A 32 -37.09 -8.63 24.08
N THR A 33 -37.16 -9.87 24.52
CA THR A 33 -36.30 -10.97 24.10
C THR A 33 -36.46 -11.22 22.60
N MET A 34 -35.38 -11.10 21.84
CA MET A 34 -35.26 -11.73 20.52
C MET A 34 -34.04 -12.66 20.55
N SER A 35 -34.34 -13.94 20.70
CA SER A 35 -33.47 -15.06 20.39
C SER A 35 -33.72 -15.43 18.94
N SER A 36 -32.70 -15.35 18.09
CA SER A 36 -32.55 -16.27 16.96
C SER A 36 -31.11 -16.24 16.47
N LEU A 37 -30.48 -17.39 16.61
CA LEU A 37 -29.27 -17.80 15.91
C LEU A 37 -29.48 -17.60 14.40
N GLU A 38 -28.58 -16.89 13.74
CA GLU A 38 -28.35 -17.06 12.31
C GLU A 38 -26.86 -17.33 12.08
N GLU A 39 -26.57 -18.57 11.70
CA GLU A 39 -25.29 -19.00 11.15
C GLU A 39 -25.11 -18.38 9.75
N PRO A 40 -23.99 -17.72 9.43
CA PRO A 40 -23.66 -17.41 8.06
C PRO A 40 -22.92 -18.60 7.41
N LEU A 41 -23.42 -18.96 6.22
CA LEU A 41 -22.99 -20.05 5.36
C LEU A 41 -21.46 -20.14 5.18
N ALA A 42 -20.98 -21.38 5.18
CA ALA A 42 -19.61 -21.73 4.85
C ALA A 42 -19.20 -21.18 3.47
N PHE A 43 -18.00 -20.60 3.41
CA PHE A 43 -17.31 -20.22 2.18
C PHE A 43 -16.90 -21.48 1.42
N ASP A 44 -17.83 -22.03 0.64
CA ASP A 44 -17.56 -22.93 -0.48
C ASP A 44 -18.76 -22.85 -1.43
N LYS A 45 -18.72 -21.86 -2.33
CA LYS A 45 -19.38 -21.79 -3.65
C LYS A 45 -19.44 -20.34 -4.14
N LEU A 46 -18.42 -19.91 -4.86
CA LEU A 46 -18.62 -18.97 -5.96
C LEU A 46 -18.50 -19.77 -7.27
N PRO A 47 -19.37 -19.55 -8.27
CA PRO A 47 -19.29 -20.29 -9.52
C PRO A 47 -18.00 -19.92 -10.25
N SER A 48 -17.31 -20.93 -10.77
CA SER A 48 -16.27 -20.74 -11.77
C SER A 48 -16.86 -20.04 -12.99
N MET A 49 -16.42 -18.81 -13.27
CA MET A 49 -16.75 -18.14 -14.53
C MET A 49 -15.95 -18.80 -15.66
N ASN A 50 -16.53 -19.84 -16.25
CA ASN A 50 -16.37 -20.14 -17.65
C ASN A 50 -17.77 -20.22 -18.25
N THR A 51 -17.92 -19.67 -19.45
CA THR A 51 -19.10 -19.70 -20.33
C THR A 51 -20.20 -18.68 -20.00
N ILE A 52 -20.17 -17.51 -20.64
CA ILE A 52 -21.34 -16.96 -21.35
C ILE A 52 -20.82 -16.31 -22.63
N ASP A 53 -21.22 -16.91 -23.73
CA ASP A 53 -21.18 -16.35 -25.07
C ASP A 53 -22.60 -15.87 -25.43
N ARG A 54 -22.67 -14.87 -26.32
CA ARG A 54 -23.80 -14.51 -27.18
C ARG A 54 -25.01 -13.72 -26.62
N ILE A 55 -24.93 -12.41 -26.83
CA ILE A 55 -26.05 -11.44 -26.81
C ILE A 55 -26.98 -11.70 -28.02
N GLN A 56 -28.27 -11.92 -27.75
CA GLN A 56 -29.35 -11.86 -28.74
C GLN A 56 -29.97 -10.45 -28.79
N ARG A 57 -30.18 -9.99 -30.02
CA ARG A 57 -30.80 -8.72 -30.42
C ARG A 57 -32.28 -8.68 -30.02
N PHE A 58 -32.72 -7.56 -29.46
CA PHE A 58 -34.13 -7.16 -29.50
C PHE A 58 -34.34 -6.14 -30.62
N SER A 59 -35.18 -6.53 -31.57
CA SER A 59 -35.85 -5.65 -32.52
C SER A 59 -37.07 -5.03 -31.85
N SER A 60 -37.32 -3.75 -32.07
CA SER A 60 -38.62 -3.13 -31.86
C SER A 60 -38.84 -2.14 -32.99
N GLY A 61 -39.86 -2.42 -33.80
CA GLY A 61 -40.26 -1.58 -34.93
C GLY A 61 -41.39 -0.62 -34.55
N GLY A 62 -41.43 0.50 -35.29
CA GLY A 62 -42.66 1.13 -35.76
C GLY A 62 -43.20 2.33 -34.97
N ALA A 63 -42.92 3.55 -35.46
CA ALA A 63 -43.93 4.57 -35.73
C ALA A 63 -43.32 5.76 -36.50
N CYS A 64 -43.97 6.13 -37.60
CA CYS A 64 -43.58 7.16 -38.55
C CYS A 64 -43.91 8.60 -38.10
N ARG A 65 -43.11 9.58 -38.54
CA ARG A 65 -43.54 10.87 -39.15
C ARG A 65 -42.31 11.68 -39.67
N PRO A 66 -42.36 12.29 -40.88
CA PRO A 66 -41.25 13.06 -41.44
C PRO A 66 -41.51 14.58 -41.51
N ARG A 67 -40.42 15.37 -41.59
CA ARG A 67 -40.21 16.75 -42.09
C ARG A 67 -38.70 17.02 -41.94
N ASP A 68 -37.91 17.60 -42.84
CA ASP A 68 -38.12 18.47 -44.00
C ASP A 68 -37.06 18.17 -45.09
N ASP A 69 -37.37 18.59 -46.31
CA ASP A 69 -36.52 18.60 -47.51
C ASP A 69 -35.32 19.56 -47.39
N ASP A 70 -34.15 19.20 -47.95
CA ASP A 70 -33.48 20.11 -48.89
C ASP A 70 -32.49 19.38 -49.82
N VAL A 71 -32.35 19.96 -51.00
CA VAL A 71 -31.90 19.39 -52.27
C VAL A 71 -30.44 19.77 -52.52
N GLY A 72 -29.62 18.85 -53.04
CA GLY A 72 -28.22 19.17 -53.37
C GLY A 72 -27.52 18.10 -54.20
N MET A 73 -27.77 18.13 -55.50
CA MET A 73 -27.09 17.36 -56.56
C MET A 73 -25.56 17.60 -56.60
N GLY A 74 -24.79 16.56 -56.96
CA GLY A 74 -23.39 16.74 -57.38
C GLY A 74 -22.57 15.45 -57.49
N HIS A 75 -22.68 14.74 -58.61
CA HIS A 75 -21.90 13.55 -58.94
C HIS A 75 -20.40 13.84 -59.17
N ARG A 76 -19.50 13.00 -58.66
CA ARG A 76 -18.38 12.47 -59.46
C ARG A 76 -17.86 11.14 -58.93
N TRP A 77 -17.82 10.18 -59.85
CA TRP A 77 -17.32 8.82 -59.73
C TRP A 77 -15.80 8.80 -59.52
N ILE A 78 -15.30 7.83 -58.75
CA ILE A 78 -14.23 6.89 -59.16
C ILE A 78 -14.30 5.64 -58.26
N GLN A 79 -14.18 4.53 -58.97
CA GLN A 79 -14.28 3.11 -58.67
C GLN A 79 -13.13 2.60 -57.79
N GLY A 80 -13.36 1.58 -56.96
CA GLY A 80 -12.22 0.79 -56.46
C GLY A 80 -12.39 -0.11 -55.23
N ARG A 81 -13.04 -1.26 -55.45
CA ARG A 81 -12.77 -2.58 -54.84
C ARG A 81 -13.28 -2.89 -53.43
N ASP A 82 -14.20 -3.84 -53.47
CA ASP A 82 -14.64 -4.78 -52.45
C ASP A 82 -13.50 -5.52 -51.75
N CYS A 83 -13.72 -5.87 -50.48
CA CYS A 83 -13.52 -7.21 -49.92
C CYS A 83 -13.99 -7.25 -48.46
N THR A 84 -15.21 -7.76 -48.22
CA THR A 84 -15.51 -8.52 -47.00
C THR A 84 -16.57 -9.55 -47.34
N THR A 85 -16.27 -10.81 -47.05
CA THR A 85 -16.99 -11.67 -46.09
C THR A 85 -16.73 -13.12 -46.46
N SER A 86 -16.30 -13.93 -45.50
CA SER A 86 -17.10 -15.08 -45.03
C SER A 86 -16.35 -15.86 -43.95
N ASN A 87 -17.07 -16.05 -42.84
CA ASN A 87 -16.77 -17.06 -41.84
C ASN A 87 -17.09 -18.46 -42.38
N CYS A 88 -16.43 -19.48 -41.83
CA CYS A 88 -17.04 -20.60 -41.10
C CYS A 88 -16.18 -21.86 -41.25
N CYS A 89 -15.79 -22.46 -40.13
CA CYS A 89 -15.45 -23.89 -40.06
C CYS A 89 -16.19 -24.48 -38.85
N ASN A 90 -16.99 -25.51 -39.13
CA ASN A 90 -17.56 -26.43 -38.15
C ASN A 90 -16.63 -27.65 -38.01
N ASP A 91 -16.55 -28.12 -36.77
CA ASP A 91 -16.67 -29.51 -36.28
C ASP A 91 -15.73 -30.65 -36.71
N ASP A 92 -15.24 -31.30 -35.64
CA ASP A 92 -15.10 -32.74 -35.38
C ASP A 92 -13.78 -33.54 -35.59
N ASP A 93 -13.50 -34.29 -34.51
CA ASP A 93 -12.87 -35.62 -34.36
C ASP A 93 -11.34 -35.85 -34.31
N ASP A 94 -10.89 -36.06 -33.06
CA ASP A 94 -10.37 -37.31 -32.46
C ASP A 94 -9.05 -38.00 -32.94
N LYS A 95 -8.29 -38.45 -31.90
CA LYS A 95 -7.23 -39.50 -31.83
C LYS A 95 -5.73 -39.23 -32.12
N SER A 96 -5.00 -39.29 -30.99
CA SER A 96 -3.84 -40.16 -30.65
C SER A 96 -2.42 -39.97 -31.25
N PHE A 97 -1.48 -39.77 -30.31
CA PHE A 97 -0.07 -40.22 -30.21
C PHE A 97 0.93 -39.99 -31.35
N GLY A 98 1.93 -39.17 -31.06
CA GLY A 98 3.24 -39.18 -31.73
C GLY A 98 4.28 -38.39 -30.93
N LYS A 99 5.26 -39.11 -30.35
CA LYS A 99 6.50 -38.53 -29.81
C LYS A 99 7.27 -37.86 -30.95
N GLU A 100 7.83 -36.68 -30.72
CA GLU A 100 9.14 -36.35 -31.30
C GLU A 100 9.86 -35.20 -30.59
N SER A 101 11.14 -35.44 -30.36
CA SER A 101 12.13 -34.63 -29.68
C SER A 101 12.73 -33.56 -30.60
N PHE A 102 12.77 -32.31 -30.16
CA PHE A 102 13.46 -31.22 -30.87
C PHE A 102 14.84 -30.93 -30.23
N PRO A 103 15.95 -30.99 -31.00
CA PRO A 103 17.26 -30.58 -30.53
C PRO A 103 17.49 -29.08 -30.76
N TRP A 104 17.77 -28.33 -29.70
CA TRP A 104 18.23 -26.94 -29.80
C TRP A 104 19.71 -26.89 -30.19
N LYS A 105 20.01 -26.52 -31.44
CA LYS A 105 21.36 -26.09 -31.88
C LYS A 105 21.49 -24.57 -31.76
N ARG A 106 22.52 -24.11 -31.04
CA ARG A 106 23.02 -22.74 -31.07
C ARG A 106 23.56 -22.38 -32.46
N HIS A 107 23.24 -21.19 -32.96
CA HIS A 107 23.98 -20.54 -34.03
C HIS A 107 24.39 -19.13 -33.58
N THR A 108 25.70 -18.90 -33.59
CA THR A 108 26.36 -17.62 -33.35
C THR A 108 26.75 -16.96 -34.67
N ARG A 109 26.22 -15.73 -34.86
CA ARG A 109 26.67 -14.56 -35.62
C ARG A 109 27.46 -14.73 -36.95
N LYS A 110 26.98 -14.01 -37.96
CA LYS A 110 27.72 -12.98 -38.72
C LYS A 110 26.73 -12.00 -39.34
N VAL A 111 26.84 -10.70 -39.04
CA VAL A 111 26.27 -9.62 -39.86
C VAL A 111 27.31 -8.50 -39.95
N SER A 112 27.50 -8.07 -41.19
CA SER A 112 28.48 -7.15 -41.74
C SER A 112 28.12 -5.68 -41.58
N GLU A 113 29.13 -4.87 -41.87
CA GLU A 113 29.24 -3.41 -41.87
C GLU A 113 28.12 -2.67 -42.63
N GLY A 114 27.75 -1.50 -42.11
CA GLY A 114 26.91 -0.50 -42.77
C GLY A 114 27.28 0.88 -42.23
N GLU A 115 27.78 1.73 -43.14
CA GLU A 115 28.31 3.07 -42.91
C GLU A 115 27.25 4.09 -42.47
N ILE A 116 27.63 5.02 -41.57
CA ILE A 116 26.87 6.25 -41.28
C ILE A 116 27.74 7.44 -41.69
N LEU A 117 27.21 8.23 -42.64
CA LEU A 117 27.76 9.51 -43.09
C LEU A 117 27.76 10.54 -41.95
N LEU A 118 28.95 11.03 -41.58
CA LEU A 118 29.11 12.26 -40.80
C LEU A 118 29.95 13.26 -41.59
N ARG A 119 29.32 14.38 -41.93
CA ARG A 119 29.92 15.51 -42.63
C ARG A 119 30.77 16.32 -41.65
N SER A 120 32.06 16.44 -41.94
CA SER A 120 33.05 17.18 -41.17
C SER A 120 33.00 18.67 -41.49
N ILE A 121 33.12 19.52 -40.47
CA ILE A 121 33.74 20.84 -40.60
C ILE A 121 34.84 20.90 -39.55
N SER A 122 36.06 21.11 -40.04
CA SER A 122 37.34 21.13 -39.35
C SER A 122 37.55 22.40 -38.52
N PHE A 123 38.27 22.27 -37.40
CA PHE A 123 39.32 23.24 -37.07
C PHE A 123 40.52 22.55 -36.44
N SER A 124 41.68 22.89 -36.97
CA SER A 124 43.00 22.32 -36.72
C SER A 124 43.60 22.81 -35.40
N GLY A 125 44.28 21.92 -34.66
CA GLY A 125 45.10 22.27 -33.51
C GLY A 125 46.05 21.13 -33.14
N ARG A 126 47.33 21.30 -33.51
CA ARG A 126 48.44 20.37 -33.31
C ARG A 126 48.81 20.24 -31.81
N ASN A 127 49.09 19.03 -31.34
CA ASN A 127 50.44 18.61 -30.93
C ASN A 127 50.41 17.23 -30.26
N SER A 128 51.27 16.37 -30.79
CA SER A 128 51.68 15.06 -30.32
C SER A 128 52.67 15.14 -29.15
N SER A 129 52.59 14.21 -28.20
CA SER A 129 53.77 13.48 -27.68
C SER A 129 53.37 12.43 -26.64
N SER A 130 53.90 11.23 -26.83
CA SER A 130 53.91 10.10 -25.91
C SER A 130 54.86 10.34 -24.73
N SER A 131 54.57 9.70 -23.59
CA SER A 131 55.61 9.11 -22.74
C SER A 131 55.00 8.23 -21.65
N THR A 132 55.36 6.95 -21.72
CA THR A 132 55.33 5.93 -20.67
C THR A 132 56.06 6.43 -19.41
N VAL A 133 55.62 6.02 -18.21
CA VAL A 133 56.49 5.42 -17.16
C VAL A 133 55.66 5.03 -15.93
N SER A 134 56.01 3.85 -15.43
CA SER A 134 55.59 3.15 -14.22
C SER A 134 55.71 3.96 -12.92
N GLY A 135 54.80 3.73 -11.99
CA GLY A 135 54.86 4.25 -10.62
C GLY A 135 53.96 3.46 -9.68
N THR A 136 54.58 2.61 -8.87
CA THR A 136 53.96 1.72 -7.89
C THR A 136 53.60 2.46 -6.59
N VAL A 137 52.62 1.90 -5.87
CA VAL A 137 52.28 2.08 -4.43
C VAL A 137 51.39 3.27 -4.07
N SER A 138 50.15 2.98 -3.66
CA SER A 138 49.66 3.13 -2.26
C SER A 138 48.14 2.95 -2.20
N LYS A 139 47.69 1.91 -1.48
CA LYS A 139 46.30 1.78 -1.05
C LYS A 139 46.03 2.82 0.05
N SER A 140 45.27 3.86 -0.28
CA SER A 140 44.53 4.64 0.71
C SER A 140 43.05 4.61 0.33
N PHE A 141 42.23 4.03 1.20
CA PHE A 141 40.78 4.13 1.15
C PHE A 141 40.40 5.61 1.21
N GLN A 142 39.84 6.15 0.13
CA GLN A 142 39.10 7.41 0.16
C GLN A 142 37.61 7.08 0.18
N GLU A 143 36.94 7.51 1.24
CA GLU A 143 35.48 7.67 1.27
C GLU A 143 35.05 8.48 0.05
N HIS A 144 34.23 7.88 -0.81
CA HIS A 144 33.62 8.59 -1.93
C HIS A 144 32.55 9.56 -1.41
N LYS A 145 32.97 10.76 -1.00
CA LYS A 145 32.11 11.94 -1.07
C LYS A 145 31.90 12.27 -2.54
N PHE A 146 30.69 12.07 -3.05
CA PHE A 146 30.29 12.54 -4.37
C PHE A 146 30.33 14.07 -4.38
N HIS A 147 31.43 14.64 -4.86
CA HIS A 147 31.45 16.03 -5.30
C HIS A 147 31.13 16.06 -6.80
N THR A 148 29.92 16.50 -7.11
CA THR A 148 29.51 16.83 -8.48
C THR A 148 30.31 18.03 -8.95
N PHE A 149 31.34 17.83 -9.77
CA PHE A 149 31.94 18.92 -10.54
C PHE A 149 31.09 19.13 -11.80
N SER A 150 30.13 20.04 -11.70
CA SER A 150 29.53 20.70 -12.85
C SER A 150 30.01 22.14 -12.88
N ASN A 151 30.35 22.61 -14.08
CA ASN A 151 30.83 23.96 -14.33
C ASN A 151 29.66 24.95 -14.15
N ASP A 152 29.55 25.53 -12.95
CA ASP A 152 28.30 26.08 -12.43
C ASP A 152 28.33 27.62 -12.34
N ASN A 153 28.20 28.31 -13.47
CA ASN A 153 28.05 29.77 -13.48
C ASN A 153 26.86 30.28 -14.33
N GLY A 154 25.89 29.43 -14.66
CA GLY A 154 24.75 29.87 -15.51
C GLY A 154 23.41 29.12 -15.37
N ILE A 155 23.32 28.04 -14.60
CA ILE A 155 22.12 27.15 -14.58
C ILE A 155 21.43 27.12 -13.19
N SER A 156 21.84 27.99 -12.25
CA SER A 156 21.37 27.99 -10.87
C SER A 156 19.89 28.42 -10.68
N HIS A 157 19.31 29.21 -11.59
CA HIS A 157 17.98 29.82 -11.35
C HIS A 157 16.79 29.18 -12.06
N SER A 158 17.00 28.32 -13.06
CA SER A 158 15.90 27.69 -13.81
C SER A 158 15.58 26.26 -13.36
N SER A 159 16.52 25.56 -12.73
CA SER A 159 16.46 24.11 -12.50
C SER A 159 15.53 23.68 -11.36
N ASN A 160 15.10 24.61 -10.49
CA ASN A 160 14.35 24.28 -9.28
C ASN A 160 12.84 24.56 -9.35
N LYS A 161 12.25 24.95 -10.49
CA LYS A 161 10.79 25.18 -10.55
C LYS A 161 9.96 23.92 -10.32
N LEU A 162 10.43 22.75 -10.80
CA LEU A 162 9.69 21.49 -10.68
C LEU A 162 9.70 20.89 -9.26
N VAL A 163 10.69 21.22 -8.43
CA VAL A 163 10.80 20.71 -7.04
C VAL A 163 10.30 21.76 -6.03
N ARG A 164 9.80 22.92 -6.51
CA ARG A 164 9.12 23.90 -5.64
C ARG A 164 7.87 23.25 -5.04
N GLY A 165 7.72 23.37 -3.73
CA GLY A 165 6.57 22.83 -2.98
C GLY A 165 6.89 21.54 -2.22
N VAL A 166 7.96 20.81 -2.57
CA VAL A 166 8.35 19.61 -1.85
C VAL A 166 8.79 19.99 -0.41
N PRO A 167 8.24 19.33 0.62
CA PRO A 167 8.58 19.62 2.01
C PRO A 167 10.03 19.23 2.32
N LYS A 168 10.66 19.96 3.25
CA LYS A 168 12.04 19.68 3.69
C LYS A 168 12.18 18.36 4.45
N PHE A 169 11.10 17.92 5.09
CA PHE A 169 11.02 16.71 5.87
C PHE A 169 9.78 15.92 5.48
N VAL A 170 9.92 14.61 5.30
CA VAL A 170 8.82 13.68 5.06
C VAL A 170 8.84 12.58 6.11
N LYS A 171 7.70 12.39 6.77
CA LYS A 171 7.47 11.28 7.68
C LYS A 171 7.06 10.05 6.88
N VAL A 172 7.90 9.03 6.87
CA VAL A 172 7.57 7.71 6.32
C VAL A 172 6.86 6.89 7.40
N VAL A 173 5.66 6.41 7.10
CA VAL A 173 4.91 5.48 7.95
C VAL A 173 5.02 4.09 7.34
N GLU A 174 5.70 3.20 8.05
CA GLU A 174 5.96 1.84 7.60
C GLU A 174 4.78 0.93 7.97
N VAL A 175 4.09 0.38 6.97
CA VAL A 175 2.90 -0.48 7.15
C VAL A 175 3.18 -1.96 6.90
N GLY A 176 4.42 -2.33 6.58
CA GLY A 176 4.82 -3.69 6.22
C GLY A 176 4.43 -4.77 7.22
N PRO A 177 4.67 -4.62 8.54
CA PRO A 177 4.31 -5.63 9.54
C PRO A 177 2.81 -5.88 9.67
N ARG A 178 1.97 -4.89 9.38
CA ARG A 178 0.50 -5.02 9.39
C ARG A 178 -0.02 -5.27 7.98
N ASP A 179 -0.11 -4.23 7.17
CA ASP A 179 -0.76 -4.25 5.86
C ASP A 179 0.01 -5.10 4.85
N GLY A 180 1.34 -5.00 4.89
CA GLY A 180 2.21 -5.79 4.02
C GLY A 180 2.11 -7.29 4.27
N LEU A 181 2.09 -7.71 5.54
CA LEU A 181 1.96 -9.13 5.88
C LEU A 181 0.54 -9.65 5.72
N GLN A 182 -0.50 -8.82 5.90
CA GLN A 182 -1.91 -9.22 6.01
C GLN A 182 -2.37 -10.24 4.95
N ASN A 183 -1.91 -10.07 3.71
CA ASN A 183 -2.31 -10.90 2.56
C ASN A 183 -1.20 -11.88 2.10
N GLU A 184 -0.13 -12.04 2.87
CA GLU A 184 0.89 -13.03 2.60
C GLU A 184 0.35 -14.45 2.79
N LYS A 185 0.71 -15.35 1.87
CA LYS A 185 0.22 -16.74 1.90
C LYS A 185 0.86 -17.55 3.03
N ILE A 186 2.08 -17.20 3.39
CA ILE A 186 2.85 -17.90 4.42
C ILE A 186 2.61 -17.18 5.74
N ILE A 187 2.12 -17.92 6.73
CA ILE A 187 1.99 -17.41 8.09
C ILE A 187 3.38 -17.17 8.66
N VAL A 188 3.69 -15.89 8.88
CA VAL A 188 4.97 -15.48 9.45
C VAL A 188 4.92 -15.66 10.97
N PRO A 189 5.88 -16.39 11.58
CA PRO A 189 5.92 -16.58 13.03
C PRO A 189 6.02 -15.26 13.81
N THR A 190 5.45 -15.22 15.01
CA THR A 190 5.45 -14.04 15.88
C THR A 190 6.84 -13.47 16.13
N SER A 191 7.84 -14.33 16.39
CA SER A 191 9.23 -13.89 16.60
C SER A 191 9.81 -13.16 15.39
N VAL A 192 9.46 -13.59 14.18
CA VAL A 192 9.91 -12.96 12.92
C VAL A 192 9.23 -11.61 12.73
N LYS A 193 7.95 -11.47 13.09
CA LYS A 193 7.23 -10.18 13.06
C LYS A 193 7.84 -9.18 14.05
N VAL A 194 8.10 -9.62 15.28
CA VAL A 194 8.76 -8.80 16.32
C VAL A 194 10.14 -8.36 15.86
N GLU A 195 10.95 -9.28 15.34
CA GLU A 195 12.29 -8.96 14.81
C GLU A 195 12.22 -8.00 13.62
N LEU A 196 11.24 -8.17 12.72
CA LEU A 196 11.02 -7.23 11.62
C LEU A 196 10.74 -5.81 12.14
N ILE A 197 9.81 -5.65 13.08
CA ILE A 197 9.47 -4.34 13.68
C ILE A 197 10.73 -3.73 14.33
N GLN A 198 11.49 -4.51 15.09
CA GLN A 198 12.74 -4.04 15.72
C GLN A 198 13.75 -3.53 14.69
N ARG A 199 13.93 -4.25 13.58
CA ARG A 199 14.82 -3.84 12.49
C ARG A 199 14.36 -2.55 11.82
N LEU A 200 13.06 -2.41 11.60
CA LEU A 200 12.45 -1.21 11.01
C LEU A 200 12.59 0.02 11.90
N VAL A 201 12.33 -0.12 13.21
CA VAL A 201 12.57 0.95 14.20
C VAL A 201 14.06 1.31 14.25
N SER A 202 14.94 0.32 14.23
CA SER A 202 16.41 0.52 14.21
C SER A 202 16.93 1.19 12.94
N ALA A 203 16.16 1.14 11.85
CA ALA A 203 16.41 1.87 10.61
C ALA A 203 16.01 3.35 10.70
N GLY A 204 15.43 3.79 11.82
CA GLY A 204 15.06 5.20 12.04
C GLY A 204 13.64 5.56 11.58
N LEU A 205 12.80 4.56 11.28
CA LEU A 205 11.40 4.80 10.94
C LEU A 205 10.65 5.35 12.16
N PRO A 206 10.02 6.54 12.08
CA PRO A 206 9.38 7.18 13.22
C PRO A 206 8.03 6.55 13.59
N VAL A 207 7.42 5.82 12.64
CA VAL A 207 6.13 5.14 12.81
C VAL A 207 6.20 3.80 12.08
N VAL A 208 5.89 2.71 12.79
CA VAL A 208 5.80 1.35 12.24
C VAL A 208 4.46 0.76 12.67
N GLU A 209 3.54 0.54 11.74
CA GLU A 209 2.25 -0.09 12.01
C GLU A 209 2.48 -1.57 12.36
N ALA A 210 2.31 -1.89 13.64
CA ALA A 210 2.83 -3.13 14.22
C ALA A 210 1.95 -4.34 13.90
N THR A 211 0.62 -4.19 14.01
CA THR A 211 -0.34 -5.28 13.85
C THR A 211 -1.79 -4.77 13.78
N SER A 212 -2.76 -5.68 13.77
CA SER A 212 -4.19 -5.41 13.73
C SER A 212 -4.97 -6.28 14.71
N PHE A 213 -5.86 -5.68 15.50
CA PHE A 213 -6.78 -6.38 16.40
C PHE A 213 -8.10 -6.70 15.67
N VAL A 214 -7.98 -7.43 14.57
CA VAL A 214 -9.07 -7.99 13.77
C VAL A 214 -9.40 -9.42 14.19
N SER A 215 -10.50 -9.96 13.69
CA SER A 215 -10.85 -11.36 13.92
C SER A 215 -9.81 -12.29 13.28
N PRO A 216 -9.19 -13.21 14.05
CA PRO A 216 -8.27 -14.23 13.52
C PRO A 216 -8.92 -15.15 12.48
N LYS A 217 -10.25 -15.29 12.50
CA LYS A 217 -10.99 -16.06 11.49
C LYS A 217 -10.90 -15.43 10.10
N TRP A 218 -10.93 -14.10 10.03
CA TRP A 218 -10.92 -13.36 8.77
C TRP A 218 -9.49 -13.06 8.31
N VAL A 219 -8.59 -12.80 9.25
CA VAL A 219 -7.18 -12.49 8.97
C VAL A 219 -6.27 -13.36 9.85
N PRO A 220 -6.05 -14.63 9.49
CA PRO A 220 -5.22 -15.54 10.29
C PRO A 220 -3.78 -15.06 10.46
N GLN A 221 -3.26 -14.32 9.47
CA GLN A 221 -1.91 -13.77 9.51
C GLN A 221 -1.66 -12.90 10.75
N LEU A 222 -2.68 -12.20 11.26
CA LEU A 222 -2.55 -11.23 12.35
C LEU A 222 -3.17 -11.75 13.66
N ALA A 223 -3.40 -13.07 13.76
CA ALA A 223 -4.00 -13.71 14.92
C ALA A 223 -3.19 -13.54 16.22
N ASP A 224 -1.88 -13.33 16.10
CA ASP A 224 -0.90 -13.19 17.18
C ASP A 224 -0.66 -11.72 17.59
N ALA A 225 -1.60 -10.82 17.28
CA ALA A 225 -1.46 -9.37 17.54
C ALA A 225 -1.05 -9.04 18.99
N LYS A 226 -1.64 -9.73 19.98
CA LYS A 226 -1.28 -9.53 21.40
C LYS A 226 0.19 -9.90 21.65
N ASP A 227 0.64 -11.04 21.16
CA ASP A 227 1.99 -11.55 21.40
C ASP A 227 3.04 -10.71 20.66
N VAL A 228 2.68 -10.17 19.47
CA VAL A 228 3.50 -9.18 18.77
C VAL A 228 3.66 -7.93 19.62
N MET A 229 2.55 -7.36 20.14
CA MET A 229 2.59 -6.16 20.99
C MET A 229 3.41 -6.37 22.26
N ASP A 230 3.25 -7.52 22.93
CA ASP A 230 4.05 -7.88 24.10
C ASP A 230 5.57 -7.87 23.78
N GLY A 231 5.95 -8.28 22.56
CA GLY A 231 7.34 -8.27 22.09
C GLY A 231 7.89 -6.90 21.65
N VAL A 232 7.04 -5.91 21.36
CA VAL A 232 7.47 -4.61 20.82
C VAL A 232 7.14 -3.40 21.71
N ASN A 233 6.33 -3.57 22.76
CA ASN A 233 5.91 -2.47 23.64
C ASN A 233 7.06 -1.74 24.35
N ALA A 234 8.17 -2.43 24.57
CA ALA A 234 9.38 -1.88 25.19
C ALA A 234 10.31 -1.19 24.19
N LEU A 235 9.97 -1.15 22.90
CA LEU A 235 10.76 -0.45 21.90
C LEU A 235 10.55 1.05 22.01
N ASP A 236 11.66 1.76 22.19
CA ASP A 236 11.71 3.21 22.12
C ASP A 236 12.06 3.67 20.70
N GLY A 237 11.81 4.94 20.40
CA GLY A 237 12.25 5.59 19.16
C GLY A 237 11.25 5.56 18.00
N ALA A 238 10.11 4.87 18.12
CA ALA A 238 9.04 4.89 17.14
C ALA A 238 7.65 4.78 17.79
N ARG A 239 6.63 5.29 17.07
CA ARG A 239 5.22 5.00 17.40
C ARG A 239 4.81 3.70 16.71
N LEU A 240 4.01 2.89 17.42
CA LEU A 240 3.59 1.57 16.98
C LEU A 240 2.07 1.50 16.87
N PRO A 241 1.44 2.19 15.88
CA PRO A 241 0.00 2.13 15.72
C PRO A 241 -0.47 0.71 15.40
N VAL A 242 -1.68 0.39 15.84
CA VAL A 242 -2.36 -0.87 15.53
C VAL A 242 -3.76 -0.63 15.00
N LEU A 243 -4.20 -1.44 14.05
CA LEU A 243 -5.53 -1.30 13.45
C LEU A 243 -6.61 -1.88 14.38
N THR A 244 -7.69 -1.14 14.60
CA THR A 244 -8.81 -1.52 15.48
C THR A 244 -10.15 -1.32 14.75
N PRO A 245 -10.72 -2.36 14.10
CA PRO A 245 -11.91 -2.24 13.26
C PRO A 245 -13.22 -1.92 14.02
N ASN A 246 -13.24 -2.13 15.34
CA ASN A 246 -14.42 -1.99 16.18
C ASN A 246 -14.01 -1.85 17.66
N LEU A 247 -14.98 -1.59 18.52
CA LEU A 247 -14.75 -1.35 19.95
C LEU A 247 -14.09 -2.54 20.67
N LYS A 248 -14.48 -3.78 20.33
CA LYS A 248 -13.85 -4.99 20.89
C LYS A 248 -12.36 -5.10 20.50
N GLY A 249 -12.03 -4.80 19.25
CA GLY A 249 -10.64 -4.74 18.77
C GLY A 249 -9.86 -3.62 19.47
N PHE A 250 -10.49 -2.48 19.70
CA PHE A 250 -9.91 -1.37 20.45
C PHE A 250 -9.61 -1.75 21.92
N GLU A 251 -10.56 -2.32 22.65
CA GLU A 251 -10.36 -2.77 24.04
C GLU A 251 -9.22 -3.80 24.15
N ALA A 252 -9.13 -4.72 23.18
CA ALA A 252 -8.04 -5.68 23.10
C ALA A 252 -6.68 -5.01 22.83
N ALA A 253 -6.64 -4.01 21.95
CA ALA A 253 -5.44 -3.22 21.68
C ALA A 253 -4.95 -2.45 22.91
N VAL A 254 -5.87 -1.78 23.62
CA VAL A 254 -5.57 -1.07 24.88
C VAL A 254 -5.03 -2.05 25.93
N SER A 255 -5.68 -3.21 26.07
CA SER A 255 -5.24 -4.26 27.01
C SER A 255 -3.84 -4.80 26.66
N ALA A 256 -3.46 -4.78 25.39
CA ALA A 256 -2.14 -5.15 24.89
C ALA A 256 -1.13 -3.99 24.92
N GLY A 257 -1.47 -2.84 25.50
CA GLY A 257 -0.55 -1.70 25.67
C GLY A 257 -0.42 -0.77 24.47
N ALA A 258 -1.32 -0.83 23.49
CA ALA A 258 -1.30 0.06 22.33
C ALA A 258 -1.45 1.54 22.76
N LYS A 259 -0.56 2.39 22.25
CA LYS A 259 -0.53 3.84 22.53
C LYS A 259 -1.05 4.70 21.37
N GLU A 260 -1.32 4.09 20.23
CA GLU A 260 -1.89 4.72 19.05
C GLU A 260 -2.70 3.64 18.31
N VAL A 261 -3.87 4.01 17.80
CA VAL A 261 -4.73 3.08 17.06
C VAL A 261 -5.14 3.65 15.72
N ALA A 262 -5.60 2.79 14.82
CA ALA A 262 -6.10 3.19 13.52
C ALA A 262 -7.47 2.60 13.20
N ILE A 263 -8.29 3.38 12.50
CA ILE A 263 -9.58 2.97 11.93
C ILE A 263 -9.55 3.15 10.42
N PHE A 264 -10.41 2.44 9.68
CA PHE A 264 -10.40 2.47 8.21
C PHE A 264 -11.81 2.62 7.63
N ALA A 265 -12.08 3.72 6.95
CA ALA A 265 -13.28 3.94 6.16
C ALA A 265 -13.01 3.69 4.67
N SER A 266 -14.06 3.75 3.85
CA SER A 266 -13.96 3.72 2.40
C SER A 266 -14.69 4.90 1.78
N ALA A 267 -14.22 5.38 0.64
CA ALA A 267 -14.94 6.35 -0.19
C ALA A 267 -15.92 5.69 -1.18
N SER A 268 -16.07 4.36 -1.14
CA SER A 268 -16.98 3.58 -2.00
C SER A 268 -17.92 2.70 -1.18
N GLU A 269 -19.22 2.80 -1.46
CA GLU A 269 -20.26 2.02 -0.75
C GLU A 269 -20.11 0.53 -1.03
N SER A 270 -19.93 0.16 -2.30
CA SER A 270 -19.75 -1.24 -2.70
C SER A 270 -18.50 -1.83 -2.07
N PHE A 271 -17.41 -1.05 -1.96
CA PHE A 271 -16.21 -1.52 -1.28
C PHE A 271 -16.46 -1.71 0.21
N SER A 272 -17.08 -0.74 0.89
CA SER A 272 -17.46 -0.85 2.31
C SER A 272 -18.33 -2.08 2.59
N LEU A 273 -19.37 -2.30 1.78
CA LEU A 273 -20.24 -3.47 1.89
C LEU A 273 -19.45 -4.76 1.70
N SER A 274 -18.59 -4.85 0.67
CA SER A 274 -17.83 -6.06 0.41
C SER A 274 -16.76 -6.37 1.48
N ASN A 275 -16.20 -5.34 2.10
CA ASN A 275 -15.04 -5.49 3.00
C ASN A 275 -15.45 -5.60 4.48
N ILE A 276 -16.50 -4.89 4.89
CA ILE A 276 -16.93 -4.80 6.30
C ILE A 276 -18.45 -4.98 6.51
N ASN A 277 -19.18 -5.40 5.46
CA ASN A 277 -20.62 -5.70 5.49
C ASN A 277 -21.49 -4.58 6.08
N CYS A 278 -21.15 -3.32 5.77
CA CYS A 278 -21.98 -2.17 6.11
C CYS A 278 -21.74 -1.01 5.14
N THR A 279 -22.67 -0.06 5.14
CA THR A 279 -22.55 1.22 4.41
C THR A 279 -21.44 2.09 5.01
N ILE A 280 -21.06 3.14 4.26
CA ILE A 280 -20.09 4.13 4.75
C ILE A 280 -20.61 4.80 6.04
N GLU A 281 -21.88 5.21 6.07
CA GLU A 281 -22.47 5.88 7.23
C GLU A 281 -22.48 4.99 8.48
N GLU A 282 -22.87 3.73 8.34
CA GLU A 282 -22.82 2.76 9.44
C GLU A 282 -21.39 2.54 9.91
N SER A 283 -20.41 2.51 9.00
CA SER A 283 -18.99 2.38 9.37
C SER A 283 -18.53 3.59 10.19
N LEU A 284 -18.87 4.82 9.77
CA LEU A 284 -18.54 6.05 10.47
C LEU A 284 -19.17 6.09 11.85
N LEU A 285 -20.43 5.64 12.00
CA LEU A 285 -21.09 5.53 13.30
C LEU A 285 -20.33 4.59 14.25
N ARG A 286 -19.89 3.41 13.76
CA ARG A 286 -19.07 2.48 14.55
C ARG A 286 -17.74 3.10 14.95
N TYR A 287 -17.12 3.87 14.06
CA TYR A 287 -15.85 4.52 14.33
C TYR A 287 -15.96 5.68 15.31
N ARG A 288 -17.08 6.41 15.37
CA ARG A 288 -17.32 7.40 16.43
C ARG A 288 -17.26 6.78 17.82
N ALA A 289 -17.77 5.56 18.00
CA ALA A 289 -17.67 4.84 19.27
C ALA A 289 -16.21 4.53 19.64
N VAL A 290 -15.42 4.04 18.68
CA VAL A 290 -13.98 3.78 18.88
C VAL A 290 -13.22 5.05 19.22
N VAL A 291 -13.44 6.14 18.48
CA VAL A 291 -12.76 7.42 18.71
C VAL A 291 -13.17 8.04 20.05
N THR A 292 -14.43 7.88 20.46
CA THR A 292 -14.90 8.34 21.79
C THR A 292 -14.17 7.58 22.90
N ALA A 293 -14.13 6.24 22.83
CA ALA A 293 -13.39 5.43 23.80
C ALA A 293 -11.88 5.76 23.79
N ALA A 294 -11.28 5.93 22.62
CA ALA A 294 -9.87 6.32 22.50
C ALA A 294 -9.57 7.66 23.17
N LYS A 295 -10.47 8.65 23.05
CA LYS A 295 -10.33 9.94 23.76
C LYS A 295 -10.38 9.78 25.28
N GLU A 296 -11.24 8.93 25.81
CA GLU A 296 -11.30 8.63 27.25
C GLU A 296 -9.98 8.06 27.78
N HIS A 297 -9.28 7.28 26.94
CA HIS A 297 -7.96 6.73 27.23
C HIS A 297 -6.78 7.64 26.81
N SER A 298 -7.03 8.82 26.25
CA SER A 298 -6.00 9.70 25.67
C SER A 298 -5.13 9.03 24.59
N ILE A 299 -5.72 8.11 23.82
CA ILE A 299 -5.06 7.38 22.75
C ILE A 299 -5.37 8.08 21.41
N PRO A 300 -4.35 8.56 20.66
CA PRO A 300 -4.55 9.12 19.33
C PRO A 300 -5.09 8.07 18.34
N VAL A 301 -6.00 8.51 17.48
CA VAL A 301 -6.58 7.68 16.42
C VAL A 301 -6.17 8.22 15.04
N ARG A 302 -5.56 7.35 14.22
CA ARG A 302 -5.30 7.59 12.81
C ARG A 302 -6.48 7.08 11.96
N GLY A 303 -6.89 7.84 10.96
CA GLY A 303 -7.90 7.41 9.99
C GLY A 303 -7.27 6.93 8.69
N TYR A 304 -7.83 5.89 8.07
CA TYR A 304 -7.55 5.50 6.70
C TYR A 304 -8.81 5.65 5.86
N VAL A 305 -8.67 6.07 4.60
CA VAL A 305 -9.77 6.06 3.62
C VAL A 305 -9.31 5.25 2.41
N SER A 306 -9.99 4.13 2.12
CA SER A 306 -9.74 3.33 0.93
C SER A 306 -10.46 3.88 -0.29
N CYS A 307 -10.03 3.44 -1.49
CA CYS A 307 -10.64 3.77 -2.77
C CYS A 307 -10.70 5.28 -3.08
N VAL A 308 -9.67 6.05 -2.72
CA VAL A 308 -9.69 7.52 -2.86
C VAL A 308 -9.66 8.02 -4.31
N VAL A 309 -9.21 7.19 -5.25
CA VAL A 309 -9.20 7.51 -6.68
C VAL A 309 -10.08 6.56 -7.50
N GLY A 310 -10.25 5.34 -7.02
CA GLY A 310 -11.10 4.35 -7.66
C GLY A 310 -11.36 3.13 -6.81
N CYS A 311 -12.43 2.43 -7.16
CA CYS A 311 -12.95 1.24 -6.53
C CYS A 311 -12.91 0.07 -7.52
N PRO A 312 -12.51 -1.14 -7.08
CA PRO A 312 -12.53 -2.33 -7.94
C PRO A 312 -13.94 -2.74 -8.40
N VAL A 313 -14.99 -2.22 -7.75
CA VAL A 313 -16.39 -2.53 -8.04
C VAL A 313 -17.09 -1.36 -8.74
N GLU A 314 -17.00 -0.15 -8.21
CA GLU A 314 -17.71 1.04 -8.73
C GLU A 314 -16.94 1.79 -9.82
N GLY A 315 -15.65 1.49 -10.02
CA GLY A 315 -14.79 2.24 -10.92
C GLY A 315 -14.37 3.58 -10.32
N ALA A 316 -14.53 4.67 -11.06
CA ALA A 316 -14.06 5.99 -10.63
C ALA A 316 -14.80 6.48 -9.37
N VAL A 317 -14.05 6.97 -8.37
CA VAL A 317 -14.62 7.54 -7.14
C VAL A 317 -14.54 9.07 -7.22
N PRO A 318 -15.67 9.80 -7.10
CA PRO A 318 -15.66 11.26 -7.13
C PRO A 318 -14.86 11.87 -5.97
N PRO A 319 -13.98 12.86 -6.21
CA PRO A 319 -13.23 13.57 -5.17
C PRO A 319 -14.08 14.11 -4.02
N SER A 320 -15.31 14.56 -4.29
CA SER A 320 -16.24 15.07 -3.28
C SER A 320 -16.67 13.99 -2.28
N LYS A 321 -16.81 12.72 -2.69
CA LYS A 321 -17.09 11.62 -1.77
C LYS A 321 -15.92 11.36 -0.83
N VAL A 322 -14.70 11.45 -1.35
CA VAL A 322 -13.47 11.32 -0.56
C VAL A 322 -13.40 12.43 0.48
N ALA A 323 -13.58 13.69 0.04
CA ALA A 323 -13.57 14.86 0.91
C ALA A 323 -14.61 14.74 2.05
N HIS A 324 -15.81 14.24 1.75
CA HIS A 324 -16.83 13.99 2.77
C HIS A 324 -16.37 12.99 3.84
N VAL A 325 -15.91 11.81 3.45
CA VAL A 325 -15.45 10.78 4.42
C VAL A 325 -14.24 11.26 5.22
N VAL A 326 -13.29 11.93 4.58
CA VAL A 326 -12.11 12.49 5.24
C VAL A 326 -12.51 13.57 6.25
N LYS A 327 -13.47 14.43 5.90
CA LYS A 327 -14.01 15.44 6.81
C LYS A 327 -14.68 14.83 8.03
N GLU A 328 -15.49 13.78 7.85
CA GLU A 328 -16.13 13.06 8.96
C GLU A 328 -15.11 12.44 9.93
N LEU A 329 -14.06 11.80 9.39
CA LEU A 329 -12.96 11.23 10.20
C LEU A 329 -12.19 12.33 10.96
N TYR A 330 -11.91 13.45 10.30
CA TYR A 330 -11.26 14.58 10.93
C TYR A 330 -12.10 15.18 12.06
N ASP A 331 -13.38 15.44 11.81
CA ASP A 331 -14.29 16.08 12.77
C ASP A 331 -14.59 15.18 13.97
N MET A 332 -14.62 13.85 13.80
CA MET A 332 -14.76 12.95 14.95
C MET A 332 -13.51 12.90 15.83
N GLY A 333 -12.34 13.31 15.32
CA GLY A 333 -11.13 13.48 16.11
C GLY A 333 -9.92 12.66 15.68
N CYS A 334 -9.90 12.12 14.45
CA CYS A 334 -8.67 11.54 13.91
C CYS A 334 -7.60 12.63 13.76
N PHE A 335 -6.39 12.38 14.30
CA PHE A 335 -5.33 13.39 14.26
C PHE A 335 -4.63 13.48 12.90
N GLU A 336 -4.75 12.42 12.09
CA GLU A 336 -4.16 12.25 10.77
C GLU A 336 -5.03 11.29 9.94
N ILE A 337 -5.26 11.60 8.66
CA ILE A 337 -6.01 10.75 7.73
C ILE A 337 -5.13 10.35 6.54
N SER A 338 -4.97 9.05 6.31
CA SER A 338 -4.23 8.47 5.19
C SER A 338 -5.14 8.14 4.01
N LEU A 339 -4.82 8.69 2.85
CA LEU A 339 -5.59 8.61 1.62
C LEU A 339 -5.07 7.46 0.75
N GLY A 340 -5.84 6.36 0.70
CA GLY A 340 -5.46 5.08 0.11
C GLY A 340 -5.91 4.87 -1.34
N ASP A 341 -4.96 4.85 -2.28
CA ASP A 341 -5.17 4.23 -3.60
C ASP A 341 -4.99 2.70 -3.49
N THR A 342 -6.03 2.06 -2.98
CA THR A 342 -6.03 0.64 -2.57
C THR A 342 -5.73 -0.34 -3.70
N ILE A 343 -6.03 0.04 -4.94
CA ILE A 343 -5.82 -0.81 -6.12
C ILE A 343 -4.66 -0.32 -7.00
N GLY A 344 -4.09 0.84 -6.71
CA GLY A 344 -2.91 1.39 -7.39
C GLY A 344 -3.21 1.91 -8.80
N ILE A 345 -4.46 2.30 -9.09
CA ILE A 345 -4.88 2.77 -10.42
C ILE A 345 -4.74 4.28 -10.59
N GLY A 346 -4.48 5.00 -9.50
CA GLY A 346 -4.33 6.44 -9.48
C GLY A 346 -3.21 6.88 -10.39
N THR A 347 -3.41 8.02 -11.04
CA THR A 347 -2.36 8.73 -11.78
C THR A 347 -2.30 10.15 -11.24
N PRO A 348 -1.27 10.94 -11.54
CA PRO A 348 -1.23 12.33 -11.09
C PRO A 348 -2.47 13.13 -11.51
N GLY A 349 -3.06 12.82 -12.66
CA GLY A 349 -4.29 13.45 -13.15
C GLY A 349 -5.55 13.13 -12.34
N THR A 350 -5.60 12.04 -11.59
CA THR A 350 -6.72 11.70 -10.68
C THR A 350 -6.41 12.00 -9.22
N VAL A 351 -5.13 11.90 -8.82
CA VAL A 351 -4.69 12.21 -7.45
C VAL A 351 -4.76 13.71 -7.16
N VAL A 352 -4.38 14.58 -8.10
CA VAL A 352 -4.42 16.04 -7.88
C VAL A 352 -5.84 16.55 -7.58
N PRO A 353 -6.87 16.26 -8.41
CA PRO A 353 -8.24 16.70 -8.10
C PRO A 353 -8.78 16.12 -6.78
N MET A 354 -8.37 14.89 -6.43
CA MET A 354 -8.71 14.26 -5.16
C MET A 354 -8.11 15.06 -3.98
N LEU A 355 -6.81 15.36 -4.04
CA LEU A 355 -6.14 16.14 -3.01
C LEU A 355 -6.68 17.56 -2.90
N GLU A 356 -6.98 18.24 -4.02
CA GLU A 356 -7.59 19.57 -4.02
C GLU A 356 -8.93 19.58 -3.27
N ALA A 357 -9.79 18.59 -3.53
CA ALA A 357 -11.09 18.46 -2.87
C ALA A 357 -10.94 18.19 -1.36
N VAL A 358 -9.99 17.33 -0.96
CA VAL A 358 -9.75 16.99 0.44
C VAL A 358 -9.09 18.16 1.19
N MET A 359 -8.12 18.83 0.58
CA MET A 359 -7.41 19.97 1.16
C MET A 359 -8.31 21.21 1.32
N ALA A 360 -9.44 21.26 0.61
CA ALA A 360 -10.46 22.29 0.83
C ALA A 360 -11.22 22.13 2.17
N VAL A 361 -11.17 20.95 2.79
CA VAL A 361 -11.93 20.63 4.02
C VAL A 361 -11.08 20.20 5.20
N VAL A 362 -9.84 19.73 4.97
CA VAL A 362 -8.87 19.32 5.99
C VAL A 362 -7.47 19.86 5.67
N PRO A 363 -6.72 20.40 6.65
CA PRO A 363 -5.38 20.93 6.42
C PRO A 363 -4.38 19.86 5.93
N ALA A 364 -3.46 20.25 5.04
CA ALA A 364 -2.50 19.34 4.41
C ALA A 364 -1.61 18.60 5.43
N GLU A 365 -1.24 19.25 6.53
CA GLU A 365 -0.42 18.68 7.61
C GLU A 365 -1.14 17.59 8.42
N LYS A 366 -2.44 17.40 8.19
CA LYS A 366 -3.27 16.33 8.77
C LYS A 366 -3.52 15.19 7.80
N LEU A 367 -2.96 15.27 6.60
CA LEU A 367 -3.18 14.30 5.53
C LEU A 367 -1.90 13.50 5.28
N ALA A 368 -2.09 12.22 4.99
CA ALA A 368 -1.07 11.31 4.49
C ALA A 368 -1.55 10.67 3.19
N VAL A 369 -0.62 10.13 2.41
CA VAL A 369 -0.94 9.35 1.20
C VAL A 369 -0.44 7.93 1.34
N HIS A 370 -1.25 7.00 0.85
CA HIS A 370 -0.97 5.57 0.85
C HIS A 370 -1.26 5.04 -0.55
N PHE A 371 -0.20 4.79 -1.33
CA PHE A 371 -0.35 4.38 -2.71
C PHE A 371 0.20 2.98 -2.93
N HIS A 372 -0.62 2.12 -3.50
CA HIS A 372 -0.18 0.86 -4.05
C HIS A 372 0.51 1.08 -5.40
N ASP A 373 1.52 0.26 -5.68
CA ASP A 373 2.32 0.35 -6.90
C ASP A 373 1.91 -0.68 -7.97
N THR A 374 0.66 -1.17 -7.90
CA THR A 374 0.11 -2.19 -8.82
C THR A 374 0.37 -1.88 -10.29
N TYR A 375 0.24 -0.61 -10.69
CA TYR A 375 0.43 -0.13 -12.06
C TYR A 375 1.67 0.76 -12.22
N GLY A 376 2.62 0.71 -11.28
CA GLY A 376 3.86 1.50 -11.34
C GLY A 376 3.66 3.01 -11.18
N GLN A 377 2.57 3.43 -10.54
CA GLN A 377 2.18 4.84 -10.40
C GLN A 377 2.55 5.45 -9.04
N ALA A 378 2.92 4.63 -8.04
CA ALA A 378 2.95 5.09 -6.67
C ALA A 378 3.97 6.21 -6.43
N LEU A 379 5.20 6.10 -6.93
CA LEU A 379 6.22 7.15 -6.77
C LEU A 379 5.85 8.45 -7.50
N ALA A 380 5.20 8.37 -8.67
CA ALA A 380 4.73 9.54 -9.39
C ALA A 380 3.60 10.25 -8.60
N ASN A 381 2.69 9.46 -8.03
CA ASN A 381 1.60 9.96 -7.19
C ASN A 381 2.13 10.54 -5.86
N ILE A 382 3.16 9.94 -5.26
CA ILE A 382 3.84 10.50 -4.07
C ILE A 382 4.47 11.84 -4.45
N LEU A 383 5.24 11.91 -5.53
CA LEU A 383 5.93 13.13 -5.94
C LEU A 383 4.97 14.31 -6.12
N VAL A 384 3.82 14.10 -6.78
CA VAL A 384 2.82 15.16 -6.94
C VAL A 384 2.15 15.53 -5.61
N SER A 385 1.89 14.55 -4.74
CA SER A 385 1.38 14.81 -3.38
C SER A 385 2.35 15.66 -2.57
N LEU A 386 3.65 15.39 -2.65
CA LEU A 386 4.70 16.18 -2.00
C LEU A 386 4.73 17.62 -2.53
N GLN A 387 4.60 17.81 -3.85
CA GLN A 387 4.52 19.15 -4.47
C GLN A 387 3.29 19.94 -4.01
N MET A 388 2.21 19.24 -3.65
CA MET A 388 1.00 19.83 -3.06
C MET A 388 1.11 20.06 -1.54
N GLY A 389 2.26 19.78 -0.93
CA GLY A 389 2.53 20.05 0.48
C GLY A 389 2.23 18.90 1.44
N ILE A 390 1.80 17.73 0.95
CA ILE A 390 1.69 16.52 1.77
C ILE A 390 3.11 16.11 2.20
N ASN A 391 3.30 15.80 3.48
CA ASN A 391 4.61 15.44 4.03
C ASN A 391 4.60 14.11 4.82
N ILE A 392 3.57 13.30 4.64
CA ILE A 392 3.41 11.99 5.29
C ILE A 392 3.08 10.96 4.21
N VAL A 393 3.88 9.90 4.15
CA VAL A 393 3.77 8.87 3.12
C VAL A 393 3.78 7.50 3.78
N ASP A 394 2.77 6.70 3.47
CA ASP A 394 2.72 5.30 3.87
C ASP A 394 3.42 4.44 2.81
N SER A 395 4.25 3.51 3.28
CA SER A 395 4.96 2.58 2.42
C SER A 395 5.23 1.27 3.16
N SER A 396 5.61 0.24 2.41
CA SER A 396 5.79 -1.10 2.94
C SER A 396 7.18 -1.63 2.59
N VAL A 397 7.94 -2.08 3.59
CA VAL A 397 9.28 -2.64 3.42
C VAL A 397 9.28 -3.72 2.33
N ALA A 398 10.29 -3.75 1.47
CA ALA A 398 10.42 -4.71 0.36
C ALA A 398 9.19 -4.79 -0.59
N GLY A 399 8.31 -3.79 -0.59
CA GLY A 399 7.02 -3.86 -1.29
C GLY A 399 6.17 -5.01 -0.76
N LEU A 400 6.12 -5.21 0.56
CA LEU A 400 5.23 -6.19 1.16
C LEU A 400 3.77 -5.81 0.94
N GLY A 401 2.93 -6.82 0.73
CA GLY A 401 1.51 -6.67 0.48
C GLY A 401 1.10 -7.19 -0.88
N GLY A 402 -0.18 -6.99 -1.17
CA GLY A 402 -0.81 -7.47 -2.38
C GLY A 402 -2.29 -7.15 -2.30
N CYS A 403 -2.88 -6.83 -3.44
CA CYS A 403 -4.31 -6.58 -3.51
C CYS A 403 -5.02 -7.93 -3.78
N PRO A 404 -5.90 -8.41 -2.89
CA PRO A 404 -6.65 -9.66 -3.15
C PRO A 404 -7.52 -9.54 -4.41
N TYR A 405 -7.86 -8.31 -4.81
CA TYR A 405 -8.65 -7.99 -5.99
C TYR A 405 -7.82 -7.89 -7.29
N ALA A 406 -6.49 -7.82 -7.21
CA ALA A 406 -5.62 -7.74 -8.38
C ALA A 406 -4.58 -8.87 -8.38
N LYS A 407 -4.92 -9.99 -9.04
CA LYS A 407 -4.04 -11.16 -9.16
C LYS A 407 -2.72 -10.75 -9.84
N GLY A 408 -1.61 -10.80 -9.08
CA GLY A 408 -0.26 -10.49 -9.57
C GLY A 408 0.23 -9.05 -9.34
N ALA A 409 -0.56 -8.21 -8.66
CA ALA A 409 -0.18 -6.86 -8.29
C ALA A 409 0.93 -6.83 -7.22
N SER A 410 1.84 -5.85 -7.32
CA SER A 410 2.93 -5.56 -6.38
C SER A 410 2.49 -5.11 -4.98
N GLY A 411 1.22 -4.73 -4.80
CA GLY A 411 0.71 -4.27 -3.50
C GLY A 411 1.18 -2.86 -3.16
N ASN A 412 1.61 -2.64 -1.92
CA ASN A 412 2.13 -1.35 -1.44
C ASN A 412 3.39 -0.90 -2.19
N VAL A 413 3.60 0.42 -2.26
CA VAL A 413 4.89 0.96 -2.67
C VAL A 413 6.00 0.56 -1.70
N ALA A 414 7.17 0.19 -2.24
CA ALA A 414 8.29 -0.25 -1.43
C ALA A 414 8.93 0.93 -0.67
N SER A 415 9.09 0.79 0.66
CA SER A 415 9.66 1.83 1.51
C SER A 415 11.06 2.27 1.08
N GLU A 416 11.88 1.31 0.61
CA GLU A 416 13.22 1.59 0.09
C GLU A 416 13.19 2.46 -1.15
N ASP A 417 12.21 2.27 -2.04
CA ASP A 417 12.08 3.03 -3.28
C ASP A 417 11.61 4.47 -2.97
N VAL A 418 10.74 4.63 -1.97
CA VAL A 418 10.31 5.94 -1.45
C VAL A 418 11.49 6.68 -0.82
N VAL A 419 12.22 6.04 0.10
CA VAL A 419 13.39 6.66 0.77
C VAL A 419 14.49 6.98 -0.23
N TYR A 420 14.72 6.13 -1.24
CA TYR A 420 15.66 6.41 -2.32
C TYR A 420 15.29 7.68 -3.09
N MET A 421 14.02 7.83 -3.48
CA MET A 421 13.53 9.03 -4.15
C MET A 421 13.68 10.28 -3.26
N LEU A 422 13.27 10.20 -1.98
CA LEU A 422 13.32 11.31 -1.04
C LEU A 422 14.77 11.78 -0.79
N ASN A 423 15.70 10.85 -0.62
CA ASN A 423 17.13 11.16 -0.50
C ASN A 423 17.67 11.85 -1.76
N GLY A 424 17.28 11.37 -2.95
CA GLY A 424 17.67 11.98 -4.22
C GLY A 424 17.09 13.39 -4.44
N LEU A 425 15.93 13.68 -3.85
CA LEU A 425 15.32 15.01 -3.82
C LEU A 425 15.92 15.93 -2.74
N GLY A 426 16.81 15.41 -1.88
CA GLY A 426 17.37 16.16 -0.74
C GLY A 426 16.38 16.36 0.41
N VAL A 427 15.34 15.53 0.50
CA VAL A 427 14.33 15.56 1.57
C VAL A 427 14.80 14.72 2.75
N GLN A 428 14.68 15.26 3.96
CA GLN A 428 15.04 14.55 5.18
C GLN A 428 13.94 13.57 5.61
N THR A 429 14.32 12.33 5.93
CA THR A 429 13.42 11.29 6.46
C THR A 429 13.87 10.71 7.80
N ASN A 430 15.14 10.89 8.16
CA ASN A 430 15.84 10.22 9.26
C ASN A 430 15.96 8.69 9.12
N VAL A 431 15.65 8.13 7.94
CA VAL A 431 15.71 6.68 7.70
C VAL A 431 17.07 6.29 7.12
N ASP A 432 17.72 5.31 7.74
CA ASP A 432 18.91 4.62 7.24
C ASP A 432 18.50 3.61 6.17
N LEU A 433 18.74 3.98 4.91
CA LEU A 433 18.39 3.15 3.75
C LEU A 433 19.08 1.78 3.77
N GLY A 434 20.32 1.68 4.28
CA GLY A 434 21.06 0.42 4.33
C GLY A 434 20.41 -0.57 5.31
N LYS A 435 20.03 -0.08 6.50
CA LYS A 435 19.30 -0.89 7.49
C LYS A 435 17.90 -1.26 7.02
N LEU A 436 17.21 -0.35 6.33
CA LEU A 436 15.89 -0.63 5.77
C LEU A 436 15.96 -1.74 4.71
N ILE A 437 16.93 -1.70 3.79
CA ILE A 437 17.17 -2.77 2.81
C ILE A 437 17.43 -4.10 3.53
N ALA A 438 18.26 -4.11 4.57
CA ALA A 438 18.55 -5.32 5.34
C ALA A 438 17.30 -5.90 6.05
N ALA A 439 16.38 -5.05 6.52
CA ALA A 439 15.09 -5.47 7.06
C ALA A 439 14.19 -6.09 5.98
N GLY A 440 14.15 -5.48 4.79
CA GLY A 440 13.42 -6.00 3.63
C GLY A 440 13.93 -7.35 3.14
N ASP A 441 15.25 -7.54 3.09
CA ASP A 441 15.86 -8.82 2.73
C ASP A 441 15.59 -9.91 3.78
N PHE A 442 15.61 -9.54 5.07
CA PHE A 442 15.29 -10.45 6.16
C PHE A 442 13.89 -11.05 6.03
N ILE A 443 12.88 -10.21 5.79
CA ILE A 443 11.50 -10.70 5.67
C ILE A 443 11.25 -11.39 4.33
N SER A 444 11.84 -10.90 3.24
CA SER A 444 11.75 -11.54 1.92
C SER A 444 12.32 -12.97 1.95
N LYS A 445 13.43 -13.18 2.67
CA LYS A 445 14.02 -14.50 2.90
C LYS A 445 13.07 -15.43 3.68
N HIS A 446 12.43 -14.94 4.73
CA HIS A 446 11.45 -15.72 5.49
C HIS A 446 10.23 -16.12 4.67
N LEU A 447 9.75 -15.21 3.81
CA LEU A 447 8.64 -15.47 2.89
C LEU A 447 9.05 -16.30 1.67
N GLY A 448 10.34 -16.59 1.49
CA GLY A 448 10.85 -17.34 0.34
C GLY A 448 10.58 -16.65 -1.01
N ARG A 449 10.45 -15.31 -1.02
CA ARG A 449 10.17 -14.52 -2.23
C ARG A 449 11.25 -13.47 -2.49
N PRO A 450 11.43 -13.02 -3.75
CA PRO A 450 12.33 -11.91 -4.04
C PRO A 450 11.89 -10.62 -3.35
N ASN A 451 12.86 -9.77 -3.00
CA ASN A 451 12.60 -8.41 -2.53
C ASN A 451 11.91 -7.60 -3.65
N GLY A 452 10.77 -6.98 -3.33
CA GLY A 452 9.96 -6.22 -4.28
C GLY A 452 10.49 -4.81 -4.57
N SER A 453 11.37 -4.26 -3.73
CA SER A 453 11.99 -2.97 -3.95
C SER A 453 12.98 -3.00 -5.12
N LYS A 454 12.81 -2.06 -6.05
CA LYS A 454 13.76 -1.89 -7.17
C LYS A 454 15.10 -1.33 -6.69
N ALA A 455 15.08 -0.37 -5.76
CA ALA A 455 16.28 0.22 -5.17
C ALA A 455 17.09 -0.83 -4.40
N ALA A 456 16.46 -1.63 -3.54
CA ALA A 456 17.12 -2.69 -2.78
C ALA A 456 17.80 -3.71 -3.72
N VAL A 457 17.07 -4.20 -4.74
CA VAL A 457 17.62 -5.17 -5.71
C VAL A 457 18.84 -4.60 -6.45
N ALA A 458 18.80 -3.33 -6.84
CA ALA A 458 19.92 -2.69 -7.53
C ALA A 458 21.12 -2.44 -6.61
N LEU A 459 20.89 -1.98 -5.38
CA LEU A 459 21.93 -1.63 -4.42
C LEU A 459 22.63 -2.88 -3.86
N ASN A 460 21.90 -3.98 -3.61
CA ASN A 460 22.48 -5.24 -3.16
C ASN A 460 23.42 -5.88 -4.21
N ARG A 461 23.12 -5.72 -5.50
CA ARG A 461 23.99 -6.22 -6.58
C ARG A 461 25.30 -5.46 -6.71
N ARG A 462 25.34 -4.18 -6.31
CA ARG A 462 26.60 -3.41 -6.30
C ARG A 462 27.53 -3.91 -5.21
N VAL A 463 27.00 -4.17 -4.01
CA VAL A 463 27.77 -4.69 -2.87
C VAL A 463 28.41 -6.05 -3.20
N THR A 464 27.66 -6.96 -3.84
CA THR A 464 28.19 -8.29 -4.22
C THR A 464 29.19 -8.23 -5.39
N ALA A 465 29.00 -7.30 -6.33
CA ALA A 465 29.94 -7.11 -7.45
C ALA A 465 31.28 -6.50 -7.00
N ASP A 466 31.28 -5.64 -5.98
CA ASP A 466 32.52 -5.09 -5.43
C ASP A 466 33.23 -6.10 -4.52
N ALA A 467 32.49 -6.93 -3.77
CA ALA A 467 33.06 -8.02 -2.96
C ALA A 467 33.68 -9.16 -3.80
N SER A 468 33.23 -9.34 -5.05
CA SER A 468 33.77 -10.35 -5.98
C SER A 468 34.95 -9.86 -6.82
N LYS A 469 35.34 -8.59 -6.70
CA LYS A 469 36.53 -7.98 -7.33
C LYS A 469 37.70 -7.81 -6.35
N ILE A 470 37.52 -8.18 -5.10
CA ILE A 470 38.57 -8.29 -4.06
C ILE A 470 38.99 -9.75 -3.97
#